data_AF-A0A0L6WNU6-F1
#
_entry.id   AF-A0A0L6WNU6-F1
#
_cell.length_a   1.000
_cell.length_b   1.000
_cell.length_c   1.000
_cell.angle_alpha   90.00
_cell.angle_beta   90.00
_cell.angle_gamma   90.00
#
_symmetry.space_group_name_H-M   'P 1'
#
loop_
_entity.id
_entity.type
_entity.pdbx_description
1 polymer ?
#
loop_
_entity_poly.entity_id
_entity_poly.type
_entity_poly.pdbx_seq_one_letter_code
_entity_poly.pdbx_strand_id
1 'polypeptide(L)'
;MVPPAKFIKSRHILPTQHVYPTQDVMDKHASNRTSLIPIRVEFETETHRIRDCFVWNLNETLIKPETFARTFCNDLDLPLTPWADTIANQIRAQIEEHEGVASMDLGIDGALDIDTLPQSTEEAPECRVILSIDVQIANHHLTDHIEWDLLSPLTPEAFSNTLCRDLGLGGEAAPLIAHAIHEELIKHKKDAIEWGVIDHAGNVPKDKTGLGLGWSRAGKEGRGPKRLRSVWRDWVESGEFATGFEVLSAEEVERREIERERASRRLRRETSKFQTTRSSRRIRY
;
A
#
# COMPACT_ATOMS: atom_id res chain seq x y z
N MET A 1 26.39 -0.91 22.28
CA MET A 1 26.68 -0.05 23.45
C MET A 1 25.60 -0.37 24.49
N VAL A 2 25.95 -0.98 25.63
CA VAL A 2 24.93 -1.29 26.67
C VAL A 2 24.65 0.00 27.44
N PRO A 3 23.40 0.47 27.54
CA PRO A 3 23.07 1.69 28.28
C PRO A 3 23.52 1.57 29.75
N PRO A 4 24.00 2.67 30.38
CA PRO A 4 24.37 2.65 31.78
C PRO A 4 23.20 2.17 32.66
N ALA A 5 23.45 1.25 33.59
CA ALA A 5 22.42 0.59 34.40
C ALA A 5 21.44 1.54 35.12
N LYS A 6 21.88 2.76 35.43
CA LYS A 6 21.04 3.83 36.02
C LYS A 6 19.85 4.26 35.13
N PHE A 7 19.90 3.98 33.84
CA PHE A 7 18.83 4.26 32.88
C PHE A 7 18.01 3.01 32.52
N ILE A 8 18.37 1.84 33.04
CA ILE A 8 17.65 0.59 32.80
C ILE A 8 16.60 0.44 33.90
N LYS A 9 15.34 0.74 33.57
CA LYS A 9 14.19 0.49 34.46
C LYS A 9 13.53 -0.82 34.03
N SER A 10 13.68 -1.87 34.83
CA SER A 10 12.96 -3.13 34.61
C SER A 10 11.47 -2.90 34.89
N ARG A 11 10.61 -3.26 33.93
CA ARG A 11 9.16 -3.29 34.08
C ARG A 11 8.67 -4.72 33.95
N HIS A 12 7.66 -5.06 34.75
CA HIS A 12 7.02 -6.36 34.65
C HIS A 12 6.03 -6.33 33.49
N ILE A 13 6.31 -7.08 32.43
CA ILE A 13 5.40 -7.20 31.29
C ILE A 13 4.36 -8.26 31.62
N LEU A 14 3.08 -7.92 31.46
CA LEU A 14 2.00 -8.89 31.56
C LEU A 14 1.86 -9.60 30.21
N PRO A 15 1.62 -10.92 30.18
CA PRO A 15 1.38 -11.64 28.93
C PRO A 15 0.20 -11.05 28.17
N THR A 16 0.36 -10.85 26.86
CA THR A 16 -0.73 -10.42 25.99
C THR A 16 -1.83 -11.49 25.99
N GLN A 17 -3.04 -11.08 26.35
CA GLN A 17 -4.19 -11.98 26.33
C GLN A 17 -4.69 -12.14 24.90
N HIS A 18 -4.20 -13.17 24.23
CA HIS A 18 -4.69 -13.55 22.91
C HIS A 18 -6.01 -14.30 23.02
N VAL A 19 -6.93 -13.98 22.12
CA VAL A 19 -8.10 -14.82 21.86
C VAL A 19 -7.63 -15.95 20.96
N TYR A 20 -7.81 -17.19 21.40
CA TYR A 20 -7.47 -18.38 20.63
C TYR A 20 -8.74 -18.98 20.02
N PRO A 21 -8.98 -18.81 18.71
CA PRO A 21 -10.09 -19.48 18.03
C PRO A 21 -9.91 -21.00 18.05
N THR A 22 -11.02 -21.72 17.88
CA THR A 22 -10.98 -23.19 17.73
C THR A 22 -10.35 -23.58 16.40
N GLN A 23 -9.74 -24.77 16.33
CA GLN A 23 -9.09 -25.26 15.11
C GLN A 23 -10.00 -25.21 13.88
N ASP A 24 -11.24 -25.67 13.99
CA ASP A 24 -12.24 -25.64 12.90
C ASP A 24 -12.48 -24.22 12.35
N VAL A 25 -12.42 -23.20 13.21
CA VAL A 25 -12.60 -21.80 12.81
C VAL A 25 -11.36 -21.29 12.10
N MET A 26 -10.17 -21.66 12.57
CA MET A 26 -8.90 -21.32 11.92
C MET A 26 -8.80 -21.99 10.54
N ASP A 27 -9.12 -23.28 10.43
CA ASP A 27 -9.07 -24.01 9.16
C ASP A 27 -10.05 -23.43 8.14
N LYS A 28 -11.26 -23.08 8.59
CA LYS A 28 -12.25 -22.40 7.74
C LYS A 28 -11.74 -21.03 7.29
N HIS A 29 -11.13 -20.26 8.19
CA HIS A 29 -10.60 -18.94 7.85
C HIS A 29 -9.41 -19.01 6.89
N ALA A 30 -8.51 -19.98 7.08
CA ALA A 30 -7.34 -20.22 6.22
C ALA A 30 -7.72 -20.59 4.78
N SER A 31 -8.93 -21.11 4.55
CA SER A 31 -9.45 -21.37 3.20
C SER A 31 -9.90 -20.11 2.44
N ASN A 32 -10.02 -18.97 3.13
CA ASN A 32 -10.39 -17.71 2.50
C ASN A 32 -9.22 -17.13 1.72
N ARG A 33 -9.52 -16.41 0.64
CA ARG A 33 -8.49 -15.69 -0.11
C ARG A 33 -7.88 -14.57 0.74
N THR A 34 -6.57 -14.38 0.59
CA THR A 34 -5.86 -13.24 1.17
C THR A 34 -5.98 -12.04 0.22
N SER A 35 -6.47 -10.91 0.71
CA SER A 35 -6.47 -9.63 -0.01
C SER A 35 -5.86 -8.59 0.90
N LEU A 36 -4.64 -8.14 0.59
CA LEU A 36 -3.86 -7.27 1.45
C LEU A 36 -4.11 -5.81 1.08
N ILE A 37 -4.42 -5.00 2.08
CA ILE A 37 -4.51 -3.56 1.96
C ILE A 37 -3.45 -2.88 2.84
N PRO A 38 -2.79 -1.84 2.35
CA PRO A 38 -1.87 -1.02 3.14
C PRO A 38 -2.67 -0.18 4.13
N ILE A 39 -2.21 -0.14 5.38
CA ILE A 39 -2.80 0.63 6.46
C ILE A 39 -1.72 1.52 7.07
N ARG A 40 -2.02 2.81 7.18
CA ARG A 40 -1.20 3.78 7.91
C ARG A 40 -1.89 4.22 9.19
N VAL A 41 -1.15 4.22 10.29
CA VAL A 41 -1.61 4.75 11.57
C VAL A 41 -0.72 5.93 11.94
N GLU A 42 -1.32 7.10 12.14
CA GLU A 42 -0.61 8.31 12.55
C GLU A 42 -1.41 9.04 13.63
N PHE A 43 -0.78 9.27 14.78
CA PHE A 43 -1.33 10.07 15.86
C PHE A 43 -0.23 10.68 16.72
N GLU A 44 -0.59 11.74 17.43
CA GLU A 44 0.32 12.47 18.31
C GLU A 44 -0.20 12.37 19.73
N THR A 45 0.66 11.87 20.61
CA THR A 45 0.46 11.89 22.06
C THR A 45 1.11 13.15 22.63
N GLU A 46 0.96 13.40 23.93
CA GLU A 46 1.62 14.53 24.59
C GLU A 46 3.16 14.48 24.51
N THR A 47 3.74 13.30 24.28
CA THR A 47 5.19 13.06 24.39
C THR A 47 5.82 12.54 23.10
N HIS A 48 5.06 11.85 22.26
CA HIS A 48 5.56 11.17 21.08
C HIS A 48 4.61 11.31 19.90
N ARG A 49 5.18 11.40 18.71
CA ARG A 49 4.47 11.26 17.43
C ARG A 49 4.67 9.84 16.93
N ILE A 50 3.57 9.12 16.76
CA ILE A 50 3.60 7.72 16.34
C ILE A 50 3.13 7.66 14.89
N ARG A 51 3.96 7.02 14.07
CA ARG A 51 3.71 6.74 12.66
C ARG A 51 4.10 5.29 12.42
N ASP A 52 3.13 4.49 12.03
CA ASP A 52 3.36 3.11 11.65
C ASP A 52 2.58 2.78 10.37
N CYS A 53 3.06 1.77 9.65
CA CYS A 53 2.41 1.26 8.47
C CYS A 53 2.60 -0.24 8.34
N PHE A 54 1.52 -0.93 7.98
CA PHE A 54 1.46 -2.38 7.88
C PHE A 54 0.41 -2.79 6.87
N VAL A 55 0.41 -4.05 6.46
CA VAL A 55 -0.63 -4.60 5.60
C VAL A 55 -1.68 -5.31 6.43
N TRP A 56 -2.94 -5.23 6.01
CA TRP A 56 -4.08 -5.86 6.65
C TRP A 56 -4.81 -6.75 5.65
N ASN A 57 -5.18 -7.96 6.04
CA ASN A 57 -6.02 -8.81 5.20
C ASN A 57 -7.47 -8.32 5.29
N LEU A 58 -8.04 -7.84 4.17
CA LEU A 58 -9.43 -7.39 4.08
C LEU A 58 -10.42 -8.47 4.54
N ASN A 59 -10.09 -9.74 4.30
CA ASN A 59 -10.90 -10.91 4.66
C ASN A 59 -10.59 -11.43 6.08
N GLU A 60 -9.90 -10.65 6.92
CA GLU A 60 -9.62 -10.98 8.31
C GLU A 60 -10.89 -10.95 9.15
N THR A 61 -11.17 -12.03 9.89
CA THR A 61 -12.40 -12.16 10.72
C THR A 61 -12.12 -12.54 12.17
N LEU A 62 -10.92 -13.05 12.46
CA LEU A 62 -10.51 -13.53 13.77
C LEU A 62 -9.92 -12.39 14.60
N ILE A 63 -9.05 -11.59 13.99
CA ILE A 63 -8.40 -10.44 14.65
C ILE A 63 -9.15 -9.16 14.30
N LYS A 64 -9.88 -8.62 15.26
CA LYS A 64 -10.57 -7.33 15.08
C LYS A 64 -9.59 -6.15 15.25
N PRO A 65 -9.81 -5.02 14.53
CA PRO A 65 -9.00 -3.81 14.69
C PRO A 65 -8.84 -3.34 16.14
N GLU A 66 -9.85 -3.50 17.00
CA GLU A 66 -9.77 -3.13 18.42
C GLU A 66 -8.81 -4.01 19.21
N THR A 67 -8.73 -5.29 18.87
CA THR A 67 -7.80 -6.24 19.52
C THR A 67 -6.37 -5.94 19.09
N PHE A 68 -6.16 -5.66 17.80
CA PHE A 68 -4.87 -5.19 17.30
C PHE A 68 -4.47 -3.88 17.98
N ALA A 69 -5.36 -2.88 18.00
CA ALA A 69 -5.09 -1.57 18.59
C ALA A 69 -4.74 -1.63 20.09
N ARG A 70 -5.40 -2.50 20.87
CA ARG A 70 -5.02 -2.74 22.28
C ARG A 70 -3.63 -3.32 22.42
N THR A 71 -3.28 -4.28 21.56
CA THR A 71 -1.94 -4.90 21.56
C THR A 71 -0.88 -3.87 21.19
N PHE A 72 -1.13 -3.10 20.13
CA PHE A 72 -0.30 -1.99 19.68
C PHE A 72 -0.04 -0.97 20.80
N CYS A 73 -1.09 -0.56 21.53
CA CYS A 73 -0.93 0.35 22.67
C CYS A 73 -0.10 -0.27 23.79
N ASN A 74 -0.32 -1.55 24.11
CA ASN A 74 0.46 -2.23 25.16
C ASN A 74 1.94 -2.36 24.77
N ASP A 75 2.24 -2.70 23.51
CA ASP A 75 3.60 -2.88 23.02
C ASP A 75 4.40 -1.57 23.04
N LEU A 76 3.73 -0.44 22.81
CA LEU A 76 4.32 0.89 22.86
C LEU A 76 4.17 1.60 24.22
N ASP A 77 3.71 0.90 25.26
CA ASP A 77 3.48 1.46 26.60
C ASP A 77 2.55 2.71 26.60
N LEU A 78 1.53 2.71 25.74
CA LEU A 78 0.56 3.79 25.57
C LEU A 78 -0.72 3.55 26.37
N PRO A 79 -1.39 4.62 26.88
CA PRO A 79 -2.70 4.51 27.48
C PRO A 79 -3.74 3.91 26.51
N LEU A 80 -4.50 2.89 26.93
CA LEU A 80 -5.55 2.30 26.08
C LEU A 80 -6.62 3.32 25.66
N THR A 81 -6.96 4.26 26.54
CA THR A 81 -7.89 5.35 26.24
C THR A 81 -7.11 6.65 26.12
N PRO A 82 -7.27 7.43 25.03
CA PRO A 82 -8.17 7.23 23.87
C PRO A 82 -7.52 6.48 22.69
N TRP A 83 -6.27 6.03 22.82
CA TRP A 83 -5.45 5.64 21.67
C TRP A 83 -5.93 4.36 20.98
N ALA A 84 -6.39 3.35 21.72
CA ALA A 84 -6.87 2.11 21.11
C ALA A 84 -8.09 2.36 20.20
N ASP A 85 -9.02 3.22 20.63
CA ASP A 85 -10.19 3.57 19.81
C ASP A 85 -9.78 4.40 18.59
N THR A 86 -8.81 5.30 18.75
CA THR A 86 -8.30 6.14 17.65
C THR A 86 -7.66 5.27 16.57
N ILE A 87 -6.80 4.33 16.96
CA ILE A 87 -6.14 3.40 16.04
C ILE A 87 -7.17 2.50 15.35
N ALA A 88 -8.08 1.89 16.11
CA ALA A 88 -9.11 1.02 15.53
C ALA A 88 -10.02 1.77 14.54
N ASN A 89 -10.35 3.03 14.82
CA ASN A 89 -11.11 3.89 13.90
C ASN A 89 -10.32 4.19 12.62
N GLN A 90 -9.01 4.49 12.71
CA GLN A 90 -8.16 4.72 11.53
C GLN A 90 -8.05 3.47 10.65
N ILE A 91 -7.90 2.29 11.26
CA ILE A 91 -7.85 1.02 10.54
C ILE A 91 -9.18 0.74 9.84
N ARG A 92 -10.31 0.87 10.54
CA ARG A 92 -11.65 0.64 9.97
C ARG A 92 -11.98 1.59 8.81
N ALA A 93 -11.63 2.87 8.94
CA ALA A 93 -11.86 3.84 7.87
C ALA A 93 -11.08 3.48 6.59
N GLN A 94 -9.83 3.03 6.73
CA GLN A 94 -9.02 2.59 5.57
C GLN A 94 -9.51 1.26 4.99
N ILE A 95 -9.98 0.33 5.84
CA ILE A 95 -10.65 -0.90 5.37
C ILE A 95 -11.85 -0.55 4.47
N GLU A 96 -12.74 0.33 4.93
CA GLU A 96 -13.93 0.75 4.16
C GLU A 96 -13.54 1.49 2.86
N GLU A 97 -12.50 2.34 2.90
CA GLU A 97 -12.01 3.04 1.72
C GLU A 97 -11.43 2.08 0.66
N HIS A 98 -10.72 1.03 1.10
CA HIS A 98 -10.06 0.08 0.21
C HIS A 98 -10.97 -1.08 -0.21
N GLU A 99 -12.03 -1.41 0.52
CA GLU A 99 -12.92 -2.55 0.26
C GLU A 99 -13.41 -2.60 -1.20
N GLY A 100 -13.81 -1.45 -1.75
CA GLY A 100 -14.28 -1.36 -3.13
C GLY A 100 -13.25 -1.81 -4.16
N VAL A 101 -11.98 -1.43 -4.01
CA VAL A 101 -10.90 -1.70 -4.98
C VAL A 101 -10.17 -3.01 -4.70
N ALA A 102 -9.99 -3.36 -3.43
CA ALA A 102 -9.27 -4.54 -2.98
C ALA A 102 -10.09 -5.84 -3.09
N SER A 103 -11.43 -5.75 -3.03
CA SER A 103 -12.30 -6.92 -3.28
C SER A 103 -12.31 -7.38 -4.75
N MET A 104 -11.63 -6.67 -5.64
CA MET A 104 -11.66 -6.92 -7.08
C MET A 104 -10.63 -7.99 -7.49
N ASP A 105 -11.01 -8.81 -8.46
CA ASP A 105 -10.25 -9.99 -8.90
C ASP A 105 -9.21 -9.60 -9.96
N LEU A 106 -8.25 -8.75 -9.57
CA LEU A 106 -7.14 -8.33 -10.43
C LEU A 106 -5.88 -9.12 -10.07
N GLY A 107 -5.61 -10.20 -10.82
CA GLY A 107 -4.38 -11.00 -10.75
C GLY A 107 -4.11 -11.63 -9.38
N ILE A 108 -3.36 -10.92 -8.53
CA ILE A 108 -2.79 -11.32 -7.23
C ILE A 108 -3.86 -11.67 -6.20
N ASP A 109 -4.96 -10.93 -6.18
CA ASP A 109 -6.16 -11.36 -5.50
C ASP A 109 -6.66 -12.54 -6.34
N GLY A 110 -6.13 -13.76 -6.28
CA GLY A 110 -6.57 -14.87 -7.16
C GLY A 110 -5.54 -15.93 -7.46
N ALA A 111 -4.27 -15.64 -7.22
CA ALA A 111 -3.21 -16.65 -7.31
C ALA A 111 -3.37 -17.70 -6.20
N LEU A 112 -3.90 -18.87 -6.56
CA LEU A 112 -3.61 -20.13 -5.88
C LEU A 112 -2.18 -20.52 -6.27
N ASP A 113 -1.28 -20.56 -5.29
CA ASP A 113 0.10 -21.03 -5.37
C ASP A 113 1.04 -20.41 -6.42
N ILE A 114 2.23 -19.99 -5.95
CA ILE A 114 3.37 -19.50 -6.74
C ILE A 114 3.86 -20.53 -7.78
N ASP A 115 3.54 -21.81 -7.58
CA ASP A 115 3.98 -22.94 -8.40
C ASP A 115 3.03 -23.29 -9.55
N THR A 116 1.85 -22.64 -9.62
CA THR A 116 0.87 -22.89 -10.67
C THR A 116 1.12 -21.97 -11.85
N LEU A 117 2.03 -22.38 -12.76
CA LEU A 117 2.24 -21.70 -14.03
C LEU A 117 0.90 -21.64 -14.81
N PRO A 118 0.47 -20.46 -15.31
CA PRO A 118 -0.73 -20.36 -16.12
C PRO A 118 -0.55 -21.19 -17.40
N GLN A 119 -1.42 -22.19 -17.59
CA GLN A 119 -1.40 -23.12 -18.73
C GLN A 119 -2.05 -22.53 -20.01
N SER A 120 -2.12 -21.21 -20.16
CA SER A 120 -2.72 -20.59 -21.35
C SER A 120 -1.65 -20.03 -22.28
N THR A 121 -1.61 -20.55 -23.51
CA THR A 121 -0.81 -20.05 -24.65
C THR A 121 -1.39 -18.79 -25.30
N GLU A 122 -2.41 -18.18 -24.69
CA GLU A 122 -2.96 -16.89 -25.13
C GLU A 122 -2.14 -15.76 -24.49
N GLU A 123 -1.78 -14.74 -25.29
CA GLU A 123 -1.17 -13.51 -24.77
C GLU A 123 -2.07 -12.94 -23.67
N ALA A 124 -1.68 -13.14 -22.41
CA ALA A 124 -2.41 -12.56 -21.29
C ALA A 124 -2.45 -11.05 -21.49
N PRO A 125 -3.61 -10.40 -21.33
CA PRO A 125 -3.67 -8.94 -21.41
C PRO A 125 -2.72 -8.37 -20.36
N GLU A 126 -1.76 -7.54 -20.78
CA GLU A 126 -0.86 -6.86 -19.84
C GLU A 126 -1.46 -5.52 -19.40
N CYS A 127 -1.43 -5.22 -18.11
CA CYS A 127 -1.81 -3.91 -17.59
C CYS A 127 -0.64 -3.32 -16.79
N ARG A 128 0.32 -2.78 -17.53
CA ARG A 128 1.55 -2.25 -16.95
C ARG A 128 1.38 -0.80 -16.48
N VAL A 129 1.80 -0.57 -15.25
CA VAL A 129 1.86 0.75 -14.61
C VAL A 129 3.29 1.02 -14.15
N ILE A 130 3.60 2.30 -13.92
CA ILE A 130 4.88 2.72 -13.34
C ILE A 130 4.58 3.12 -11.91
N LEU A 131 5.04 2.31 -10.96
CA LEU A 131 4.98 2.61 -9.54
C LEU A 131 6.09 3.59 -9.20
N SER A 132 5.78 4.64 -8.43
CA SER A 132 6.78 5.58 -7.91
C SER A 132 6.87 5.42 -6.39
N ILE A 133 7.89 4.72 -5.91
CA ILE A 133 8.08 4.50 -4.46
C ILE A 133 9.00 5.56 -3.85
N ASP A 134 8.58 6.11 -2.70
CA ASP A 134 9.35 7.04 -1.85
C ASP A 134 9.25 6.52 -0.41
N VAL A 135 10.30 5.84 0.05
CA VAL A 135 10.34 5.13 1.33
C VAL A 135 11.48 5.68 2.18
N GLN A 136 11.17 6.09 3.40
CA GLN A 136 12.17 6.47 4.39
C GLN A 136 12.40 5.30 5.35
N ILE A 137 13.64 4.83 5.45
CA ILE A 137 14.05 3.70 6.28
C ILE A 137 15.11 4.20 7.25
N ALA A 138 14.76 4.41 8.51
CA ALA A 138 15.58 5.11 9.49
C ALA A 138 16.12 6.46 8.92
N ASN A 139 17.45 6.57 8.78
CA ASN A 139 18.14 7.71 8.20
C ASN A 139 18.48 7.55 6.71
N HIS A 140 17.88 6.57 6.02
CA HIS A 140 18.06 6.36 4.60
C HIS A 140 16.77 6.69 3.85
N HIS A 141 16.92 7.13 2.62
CA HIS A 141 15.84 7.47 1.71
C HIS A 141 15.98 6.65 0.44
N LEU A 142 14.97 5.83 0.17
CA LEU A 142 14.87 4.97 -1.00
C LEU A 142 13.84 5.59 -1.95
N THR A 143 14.25 5.83 -3.18
CA THR A 143 13.38 6.27 -4.29
C THR A 143 13.56 5.34 -5.49
N ASP A 144 12.46 4.97 -6.13
CA ASP A 144 12.52 4.12 -7.32
C ASP A 144 11.29 4.29 -8.22
N HIS A 145 11.47 4.02 -9.50
CA HIS A 145 10.38 3.85 -10.47
C HIS A 145 10.38 2.40 -10.96
N ILE A 146 9.30 1.69 -10.71
CA ILE A 146 9.19 0.26 -11.02
C ILE A 146 8.08 0.05 -12.03
N GLU A 147 8.41 -0.58 -13.16
CA GLU A 147 7.38 -1.09 -14.07
C GLU A 147 6.74 -2.34 -13.46
N TRP A 148 5.43 -2.27 -13.23
CA TRP A 148 4.69 -3.35 -12.61
C TRP A 148 3.47 -3.71 -13.46
N ASP A 149 3.27 -5.00 -13.73
CA ASP A 149 2.05 -5.50 -14.33
C ASP A 149 1.02 -5.81 -13.24
N LEU A 150 -0.13 -5.14 -13.28
CA LEU A 150 -1.20 -5.31 -12.29
C LEU A 150 -1.80 -6.73 -12.26
N LEU A 151 -1.56 -7.51 -13.33
CA LEU A 151 -2.01 -8.89 -13.46
C LEU A 151 -0.90 -9.91 -13.15
N SER A 152 0.31 -9.44 -12.81
CA SER A 152 1.44 -10.30 -12.43
C SER A 152 1.15 -11.09 -11.15
N PRO A 153 1.57 -12.37 -11.06
CA PRO A 153 1.47 -13.15 -9.82
C PRO A 153 2.56 -12.80 -8.79
N LEU A 154 3.56 -11.98 -9.14
CA LEU A 154 4.63 -11.59 -8.22
C LEU A 154 4.04 -10.75 -7.08
N THR A 155 4.27 -11.13 -5.82
CA THR A 155 3.79 -10.35 -4.68
C THR A 155 4.74 -9.21 -4.31
N PRO A 156 4.23 -8.08 -3.78
CA PRO A 156 5.06 -7.00 -3.27
C PRO A 156 6.08 -7.45 -2.22
N GLU A 157 5.73 -8.43 -1.38
CA GLU A 157 6.61 -9.01 -0.36
C GLU A 157 7.77 -9.79 -0.99
N ALA A 158 7.51 -10.60 -2.02
CA ALA A 158 8.54 -11.36 -2.71
C ALA A 158 9.53 -10.43 -3.44
N PHE A 159 9.00 -9.40 -4.12
CA PHE A 159 9.81 -8.36 -4.73
C PHE A 159 10.67 -7.62 -3.69
N SER A 160 10.05 -7.12 -2.62
CA SER A 160 10.73 -6.33 -1.59
C SER A 160 11.84 -7.11 -0.89
N ASN A 161 11.64 -8.40 -0.62
CA ASN A 161 12.68 -9.26 -0.07
C ASN A 161 13.89 -9.39 -1.00
N THR A 162 13.66 -9.47 -2.31
CA THR A 162 14.74 -9.56 -3.29
C THR A 162 15.48 -8.23 -3.39
N LEU A 163 14.76 -7.12 -3.51
CA LEU A 163 15.34 -5.77 -3.54
C LEU A 163 16.17 -5.48 -2.28
N CYS A 164 15.68 -5.84 -1.10
CA CYS A 164 16.44 -5.70 0.14
C CYS A 164 17.73 -6.53 0.14
N ARG A 165 17.73 -7.75 -0.42
CA ARG A 165 18.94 -8.57 -0.52
C ARG A 165 19.97 -7.94 -1.45
N ASP A 166 19.53 -7.39 -2.58
CA ASP A 166 20.41 -6.77 -3.57
C ASP A 166 21.05 -5.49 -3.04
N LEU A 167 20.29 -4.71 -2.28
CA LEU A 167 20.76 -3.46 -1.66
C LEU A 167 21.47 -3.67 -0.30
N GLY A 168 21.44 -4.88 0.25
CA GLY A 168 21.97 -5.17 1.59
C GLY A 168 21.16 -4.53 2.73
N LEU A 169 19.87 -4.31 2.53
CA LEU A 169 18.94 -3.78 3.53
C LEU A 169 18.35 -4.91 4.38
N GLY A 170 18.12 -4.64 5.67
CA GLY A 170 17.54 -5.60 6.60
C GLY A 170 16.51 -4.95 7.54
N GLY A 171 15.91 -5.78 8.40
CA GLY A 171 14.93 -5.32 9.40
C GLY A 171 13.63 -4.82 8.78
N GLU A 172 13.26 -3.58 9.12
CA GLU A 172 12.01 -2.93 8.69
C GLU A 172 11.96 -2.52 7.22
N ALA A 173 13.08 -2.60 6.49
CA ALA A 173 13.13 -2.20 5.08
C ALA A 173 12.12 -2.97 4.20
N ALA A 174 12.11 -4.30 4.29
CA ALA A 174 11.25 -5.14 3.47
C ALA A 174 9.75 -4.85 3.64
N PRO A 175 9.20 -4.79 4.88
CA PRO A 175 7.78 -4.45 5.07
C PRO A 175 7.45 -3.01 4.67
N LEU A 176 8.35 -2.04 4.87
CA LEU A 176 8.13 -0.64 4.45
C LEU A 176 8.04 -0.50 2.93
N ILE A 177 8.91 -1.21 2.19
CA ILE A 177 8.88 -1.23 0.71
C ILE A 177 7.63 -1.96 0.21
N ALA A 178 7.31 -3.12 0.77
CA ALA A 178 6.12 -3.88 0.37
C ALA A 178 4.84 -3.06 0.59
N HIS A 179 4.74 -2.36 1.72
CA HIS A 179 3.64 -1.44 2.00
C HIS A 179 3.54 -0.33 0.94
N ALA A 180 4.65 0.33 0.61
CA ALA A 180 4.66 1.41 -0.39
C ALA A 180 4.23 0.92 -1.78
N ILE A 181 4.64 -0.30 -2.16
CA ILE A 181 4.20 -0.94 -3.40
C ILE A 181 2.70 -1.23 -3.35
N HIS A 182 2.17 -1.80 -2.25
CA HIS A 182 0.73 -2.02 -2.09
C HIS A 182 -0.10 -0.74 -2.23
N GLU A 183 0.39 0.39 -1.70
CA GLU A 183 -0.29 1.69 -1.85
C GLU A 183 -0.36 2.15 -3.31
N GLU A 184 0.76 2.12 -4.03
CA GLU A 184 0.79 2.50 -5.44
C GLU A 184 -0.05 1.53 -6.29
N LEU A 185 -0.05 0.22 -5.97
CA LEU A 185 -0.89 -0.76 -6.65
C LEU A 185 -2.39 -0.48 -6.46
N ILE A 186 -2.86 -0.20 -5.24
CA ILE A 186 -4.29 0.11 -5.02
C ILE A 186 -4.69 1.38 -5.76
N LYS A 187 -3.86 2.42 -5.71
CA LYS A 187 -4.09 3.66 -6.44
C LYS A 187 -4.19 3.42 -7.95
N HIS A 188 -3.26 2.66 -8.52
CA HIS A 188 -3.28 2.34 -9.95
C HIS A 188 -4.43 1.41 -10.34
N LYS A 189 -4.80 0.43 -9.50
CA LYS A 189 -5.99 -0.41 -9.70
C LYS A 189 -7.26 0.46 -9.76
N LYS A 190 -7.39 1.43 -8.84
CA LYS A 190 -8.52 2.37 -8.81
C LYS A 190 -8.57 3.23 -10.07
N ASP A 191 -7.44 3.84 -10.46
CA ASP A 191 -7.36 4.71 -11.65
C ASP A 191 -7.66 3.93 -12.94
N ALA A 192 -7.10 2.71 -13.08
CA ALA A 192 -7.32 1.88 -14.26
C ALA A 192 -8.79 1.52 -14.47
N ILE A 193 -9.54 1.35 -13.39
CA ILE A 193 -10.98 1.06 -13.42
C ILE A 193 -11.79 2.33 -13.66
N GLU A 194 -11.47 3.42 -12.96
CA GLU A 194 -12.14 4.71 -13.16
C GLU A 194 -12.03 5.19 -14.62
N TRP A 195 -10.91 4.89 -15.26
CA TRP A 195 -10.66 5.21 -16.67
C TRP A 195 -11.14 4.13 -17.65
N GLY A 196 -11.70 3.02 -17.16
CA GLY A 196 -12.24 1.93 -17.98
C GLY A 196 -11.17 1.21 -18.81
N VAL A 197 -9.92 1.19 -18.35
CA VAL A 197 -8.81 0.44 -18.98
C VAL A 197 -8.99 -1.06 -18.76
N ILE A 198 -9.47 -1.43 -17.58
CA ILE A 198 -9.78 -2.80 -17.16
C ILE A 198 -11.14 -2.81 -16.45
N ASP A 199 -11.89 -3.89 -16.61
CA ASP A 199 -13.10 -4.14 -15.81
C ASP A 199 -12.76 -4.76 -14.44
N HIS A 200 -13.78 -4.96 -13.60
CA HIS A 200 -13.63 -5.52 -12.26
C HIS A 200 -13.11 -6.97 -12.24
N ALA A 201 -13.03 -7.64 -13.39
CA ALA A 201 -12.51 -9.00 -13.56
C ALA A 201 -11.16 -9.00 -14.32
N GLY A 202 -10.52 -7.84 -14.46
CA GLY A 202 -9.22 -7.72 -15.14
C GLY A 202 -9.27 -7.87 -16.65
N ASN A 203 -10.46 -7.85 -17.27
CA ASN A 203 -10.57 -7.90 -18.72
C ASN A 203 -10.48 -6.49 -19.30
N VAL A 204 -9.73 -6.34 -20.39
CA VAL A 204 -9.74 -5.12 -21.19
C VAL A 204 -11.10 -5.04 -21.90
N PRO A 205 -11.91 -3.99 -21.66
CA PRO A 205 -13.23 -3.88 -22.29
C PRO A 205 -13.11 -3.87 -23.81
N LYS A 206 -13.76 -4.83 -24.50
CA LYS A 206 -13.89 -4.79 -25.96
C LYS A 206 -14.79 -3.62 -26.35
N ASP A 207 -14.33 -2.75 -27.25
CA ASP A 207 -15.10 -1.63 -27.82
C ASP A 207 -16.43 -2.15 -28.40
N LYS A 208 -17.53 -2.03 -27.65
CA LYS A 208 -18.88 -2.47 -28.09
C LYS A 208 -19.45 -1.61 -29.21
N THR A 209 -18.82 -0.48 -29.55
CA THR A 209 -19.33 0.48 -30.52
C THR A 209 -18.75 0.32 -31.92
N GLY A 210 -17.69 -0.49 -32.12
CA GLY A 210 -17.04 -0.64 -33.44
C GLY A 210 -16.53 0.68 -34.07
N LEU A 211 -16.57 1.78 -33.31
CA LEU A 211 -16.30 3.15 -33.77
C LEU A 211 -14.87 3.61 -33.45
N GLY A 212 -14.04 2.73 -32.87
CA GLY A 212 -12.63 3.01 -32.55
C GLY A 212 -12.45 4.23 -31.65
N LEU A 213 -13.40 4.45 -30.73
CA LEU A 213 -13.39 5.56 -29.77
C LEU A 213 -12.77 5.18 -28.43
N GLY A 214 -12.54 3.90 -28.13
CA GLY A 214 -11.80 3.47 -26.94
C GLY A 214 -10.31 3.40 -27.24
N TRP A 215 -9.51 4.27 -26.62
CA TRP A 215 -8.04 4.37 -26.51
C TRP A 215 -7.16 4.15 -27.78
N SER A 216 -7.71 3.68 -28.89
CA SER A 216 -7.05 3.40 -30.17
C SER A 216 -6.80 4.68 -30.96
N ARG A 217 -7.57 5.75 -30.71
CA ARG A 217 -7.28 7.10 -31.25
C ARG A 217 -6.19 7.85 -30.48
N ALA A 218 -5.95 7.48 -29.22
CA ALA A 218 -4.91 8.06 -28.38
C ALA A 218 -3.49 7.78 -28.93
N GLY A 219 -3.33 6.69 -29.69
CA GLY A 219 -2.09 6.36 -30.40
C GLY A 219 -1.69 7.36 -31.50
N LYS A 220 -2.58 8.24 -31.97
CA LYS A 220 -2.25 9.27 -32.98
C LYS A 220 -1.66 10.56 -32.41
N GLU A 221 -1.83 10.83 -31.11
CA GLU A 221 -1.32 12.04 -30.45
C GLU A 221 -0.34 11.72 -29.29
N GLY A 222 0.09 10.47 -29.14
CA GLY A 222 1.03 10.07 -28.08
C GLY A 222 0.46 10.15 -26.66
N ARG A 223 -0.83 10.47 -26.50
CA ARG A 223 -1.54 10.49 -25.21
C ARG A 223 -2.30 9.18 -25.02
N GLY A 224 -1.60 8.14 -24.59
CA GLY A 224 -2.19 6.85 -24.22
C GLY A 224 -1.12 5.88 -23.72
N PRO A 225 -1.52 4.71 -23.19
CA PRO A 225 -0.57 3.69 -22.74
C PRO A 225 0.41 3.34 -23.86
N LYS A 226 1.70 3.56 -23.63
CA LYS A 226 2.75 3.22 -24.60
C LYS A 226 2.95 1.70 -24.56
N ARG A 227 2.88 1.04 -25.72
CA ARG A 227 3.30 -0.36 -25.83
C ARG A 227 4.81 -0.45 -25.64
N LEU A 228 5.26 -1.52 -25.00
CA LEU A 228 6.68 -1.85 -24.91
C LEU A 228 7.21 -2.07 -26.33
N ARG A 229 8.09 -1.18 -26.82
CA ARG A 229 8.66 -1.26 -28.17
C ARG A 229 9.98 -2.04 -28.21
N SER A 230 10.67 -2.09 -27.09
CA SER A 230 12.03 -2.61 -26.94
C SER A 230 12.23 -3.14 -25.52
N VAL A 231 13.13 -4.11 -25.38
CA VAL A 231 13.62 -4.58 -24.08
C VAL A 231 14.57 -3.56 -23.43
N TRP A 232 15.18 -2.70 -24.25
CA TRP A 232 16.06 -1.63 -23.80
C TRP A 232 15.26 -0.37 -23.53
N ARG A 233 15.46 0.22 -22.34
CA ARG A 233 15.01 1.57 -22.03
C ARG A 233 15.92 2.59 -22.73
N ASP A 234 15.35 3.75 -23.06
CA ASP A 234 16.16 4.87 -23.53
C ASP A 234 17.19 5.26 -22.46
N TRP A 235 18.40 5.58 -22.89
CA TRP A 235 19.48 6.00 -21.98
C TRP A 235 19.08 7.20 -21.12
N VAL A 236 18.32 8.15 -21.68
CA VAL A 236 17.87 9.35 -20.96
C VAL A 236 16.87 8.99 -19.86
N GLU A 237 15.98 8.04 -20.12
CA GLU A 237 14.98 7.57 -19.14
C GLU A 237 15.58 6.57 -18.14
N SER A 238 16.73 5.95 -18.44
CA SER A 238 17.32 4.91 -17.59
C SER A 238 17.65 5.36 -16.17
N GLY A 239 18.02 6.63 -15.99
CA GLY A 239 18.31 7.20 -14.68
C GLY A 239 17.08 7.33 -13.78
N GLU A 240 15.87 7.42 -14.35
CA GLU A 240 14.63 7.56 -13.56
C GLU A 240 14.20 6.23 -12.92
N PHE A 241 14.59 5.11 -13.53
CA PHE A 241 14.30 3.73 -13.08
C PHE A 241 15.49 3.11 -12.33
N ALA A 242 16.50 3.92 -12.02
CA ALA A 242 17.58 3.49 -11.16
C ALA A 242 17.16 3.67 -9.70
N THR A 243 17.35 2.64 -8.89
CA THR A 243 17.11 2.71 -7.45
C THR A 243 18.02 3.77 -6.82
N GLY A 244 17.42 4.85 -6.32
CA GLY A 244 18.08 5.88 -5.55
C GLY A 244 18.10 5.49 -4.07
N PHE A 245 19.29 5.41 -3.48
CA PHE A 245 19.43 5.13 -2.05
C PHE A 245 20.39 6.13 -1.42
N GLU A 246 19.84 7.07 -0.65
CA GLU A 246 20.58 8.19 -0.08
C GLU A 246 20.59 8.13 1.45
N VAL A 247 21.73 8.48 2.05
CA VAL A 247 21.84 8.64 3.50
C VAL A 247 21.49 10.09 3.85
N LEU A 248 20.48 10.27 4.68
CA LEU A 248 20.06 11.56 5.19
C LEU A 248 20.69 11.84 6.56
N SER A 249 21.04 13.10 6.78
CA SER A 249 21.34 13.64 8.09
C SER A 249 20.08 13.73 8.97
N ALA A 250 20.25 13.81 10.29
CA ALA A 250 19.13 13.98 11.22
C ALA A 250 18.31 15.25 10.92
N GLU A 251 18.98 16.33 10.51
CA GLU A 251 18.32 17.59 10.14
C GLU A 251 17.51 17.45 8.84
N GLU A 252 17.99 16.67 7.87
CA GLU A 252 17.26 16.38 6.62
C GLU A 252 16.06 15.49 6.88
N VAL A 253 16.21 14.48 7.74
CA VAL A 253 15.09 13.66 8.20
C VAL A 253 14.01 14.53 8.82
N GLU A 254 14.36 15.37 9.81
CA GLU A 254 13.40 16.26 10.47
C GLU A 254 12.73 17.24 9.47
N ARG A 255 13.52 17.81 8.56
CA ARG A 255 13.00 18.70 7.50
C ARG A 255 11.98 17.98 6.62
N ARG A 256 12.28 16.76 6.16
CA ARG A 256 11.35 15.96 5.34
C ARG A 256 10.09 15.61 6.10
N GLU A 257 10.18 15.33 7.39
CA GLU A 257 9.01 15.06 8.22
C GLU A 257 8.07 16.27 8.33
N ILE A 258 8.65 17.46 8.55
CA ILE A 258 7.89 18.71 8.59
C ILE A 258 7.24 19.00 7.22
N GLU A 259 7.95 18.76 6.12
CA GLU A 259 7.42 18.95 4.77
C GLU A 259 6.30 17.97 4.45
N ARG A 260 6.46 16.69 4.79
CA ARG A 260 5.44 15.64 4.63
C ARG A 260 4.18 16.00 5.41
N GLU A 261 4.33 16.48 6.64
CA GLU A 261 3.20 16.93 7.46
C GLU A 261 2.50 18.14 6.84
N ARG A 262 3.25 19.13 6.33
CA ARG A 262 2.68 20.28 5.62
C ARG A 262 1.93 19.84 4.36
N ALA A 263 2.46 18.89 3.60
CA ALA A 263 1.82 18.34 2.41
C ALA A 263 0.52 17.61 2.76
N SER A 264 0.54 16.74 3.77
CA SER A 264 -0.66 16.05 4.29
C SER A 264 -1.75 17.05 4.73
N ARG A 265 -1.37 18.11 5.45
CA ARG A 265 -2.29 19.19 5.84
C ARG A 265 -2.86 19.96 4.64
N ARG A 266 -2.07 20.17 3.58
CA ARG A 266 -2.54 20.80 2.33
C ARG A 266 -3.55 19.91 1.62
N LEU A 267 -3.22 18.62 1.45
CA LEU A 267 -4.09 17.65 0.80
C LEU A 267 -5.44 17.49 1.52
N ARG A 268 -5.45 17.43 2.86
CA ARG A 268 -6.69 17.41 3.66
C ARG A 268 -7.56 18.66 3.43
N ARG A 269 -6.94 19.85 3.30
CA ARG A 269 -7.67 21.11 3.03
C ARG A 269 -8.22 21.16 1.60
N GLU A 270 -7.54 20.57 0.63
CA GLU A 270 -8.00 20.53 -0.76
C GLU A 270 -9.16 19.54 -0.91
N THR A 271 -9.01 18.33 -0.39
CA THR A 271 -10.06 17.30 -0.39
C THR A 271 -11.33 17.76 0.33
N SER A 272 -11.22 18.49 1.45
CA SER A 272 -12.40 19.05 2.14
C SER A 272 -13.14 20.12 1.31
N LYS A 273 -12.43 20.96 0.54
CA LYS A 273 -13.04 21.95 -0.36
C LYS A 273 -13.85 21.30 -1.49
N PHE A 274 -13.38 20.17 -2.00
CA PHE A 274 -14.09 19.42 -3.04
C PHE A 274 -15.37 18.74 -2.51
N GLN A 275 -15.41 18.31 -1.25
CA GLN A 275 -16.65 17.81 -0.63
C GLN A 275 -17.70 18.91 -0.42
N THR A 276 -17.30 20.10 0.06
CA THR A 276 -18.23 21.22 0.27
C THR A 276 -18.87 21.71 -1.04
N THR A 277 -18.12 21.71 -2.14
CA THR A 277 -18.63 22.13 -3.47
C THR A 277 -19.59 21.12 -4.10
N ARG A 278 -19.46 19.82 -3.83
CA ARG A 278 -20.46 18.80 -4.25
C ARG A 278 -21.78 18.92 -3.48
N SER A 279 -21.74 19.20 -2.17
CA SER A 279 -22.95 19.39 -1.36
C SER A 279 -23.72 20.66 -1.72
N SER A 280 -23.03 21.75 -2.08
CA SER A 280 -23.69 23.00 -2.52
C SER A 280 -24.44 22.88 -3.85
N ARG A 281 -24.12 21.87 -4.69
CA ARG A 281 -24.80 21.64 -5.98
C ARG A 281 -26.04 20.76 -5.88
N ARG A 282 -26.26 20.08 -4.74
CA ARG A 282 -27.44 19.21 -4.51
C ARG A 282 -28.65 19.93 -3.89
N ILE A 283 -28.50 21.18 -3.44
CA ILE A 283 -29.57 21.99 -2.84
C ILE A 283 -29.99 23.09 -3.82
N ARG A 284 -30.49 22.72 -5.01
CA ARG A 284 -31.23 23.60 -5.91
C ARG A 284 -32.10 22.76 -6.86
N TYR A 285 -33.17 22.16 -6.35
CA TYR A 285 -34.39 21.83 -7.09
C TYR A 285 -35.57 21.81 -6.11
#